data_AF-Q569N9-F1
#
_entry.id   AF-Q569N9-F1
#
_cell.length_a   1.000
_cell.length_b   1.000
_cell.length_c   1.000
_cell.angle_alpha   90.00
_cell.angle_beta   90.00
_cell.angle_gamma   90.00
#
_symmetry.space_group_name_H-M   'P 1'
#
loop_
_entity.id
_entity.type
_entity.pdbx_description
1 polymer ?
#
loop_
_entity_poly.entity_id
_entity_poly.type
_entity_poly.pdbx_seq_one_letter_code
_entity_poly.pdbx_strand_id
1 'polypeptide(L)'
;MSWNLFKGGPKKQIVPKTVERDFEREYGKLQQLEDQIKKLQKDMKKSIEADLAMSKSAVRISSDLLGNPLCEPDADFLQMVTALDTAMKRMDAFNQEKVNQVQKTVMDPLKRYSSVFPSLNMAVKRREQALQEYKRLQTKVEKYEEKDKTGAMIAKLHQAREELRPVREDFEAKNRQLLDEMPKFYNSRTDFFKPSFQSLIRAQVVYYTEMSRVFGDLAQQVDEVQLSDAEREQENEARLAELRSLSIVADD
;
A
#
# COMPACT_ATOMS: atom_id res chain seq x y z
N MET A 1 -50.82 31.30 -43.90
CA MET A 1 -49.47 31.71 -43.49
C MET A 1 -49.08 30.90 -42.26
N SER A 2 -48.26 29.86 -42.45
CA SER A 2 -47.79 29.02 -41.34
C SER A 2 -46.57 29.69 -40.72
N TRP A 3 -46.68 30.08 -39.44
CA TRP A 3 -45.59 30.65 -38.68
C TRP A 3 -44.64 29.52 -38.25
N ASN A 4 -43.42 29.53 -38.81
CA ASN A 4 -42.36 28.61 -38.42
C ASN A 4 -41.95 28.88 -36.96
N LEU A 5 -42.46 28.05 -36.04
CA LEU A 5 -42.20 28.07 -34.60
C LEU A 5 -41.05 27.17 -34.18
N PHE A 6 -39.99 27.00 -34.97
CA PHE A 6 -38.80 26.26 -34.53
C PHE A 6 -37.52 26.79 -35.20
N LYS A 7 -36.82 27.70 -34.53
CA LYS A 7 -35.38 27.92 -34.73
C LYS A 7 -34.67 28.09 -33.38
N GLY A 8 -34.91 27.17 -32.45
CA GLY A 8 -33.95 26.88 -31.41
C GLY A 8 -32.87 25.98 -32.00
N GLY A 9 -31.77 26.58 -32.50
CA GLY A 9 -30.59 25.79 -32.88
C GLY A 9 -30.08 24.96 -31.69
N PRO A 10 -29.26 23.92 -31.92
CA PRO A 10 -28.70 23.13 -30.82
C PRO A 10 -27.99 24.08 -29.84
N LYS A 11 -28.38 24.01 -28.55
CA LYS A 11 -27.73 24.78 -27.47
C LYS A 11 -26.21 24.64 -27.61
N LYS A 12 -25.49 25.77 -27.66
CA LYS A 12 -24.03 25.74 -27.84
C LYS A 12 -23.43 24.94 -26.70
N GLN A 13 -22.79 23.83 -27.05
CA GLN A 13 -22.17 22.98 -26.05
C GLN A 13 -20.91 23.68 -25.53
N ILE A 14 -20.91 24.02 -24.25
CA ILE A 14 -19.82 24.78 -23.61
C ILE A 14 -18.48 24.05 -23.67
N VAL A 15 -18.52 22.73 -23.47
CA VAL A 15 -17.37 21.84 -23.57
C VAL A 15 -17.67 20.78 -24.63
N PRO A 16 -16.78 20.53 -25.61
CA PRO A 16 -16.97 19.44 -26.57
C PRO A 16 -17.11 18.10 -25.84
N LYS A 17 -18.03 17.23 -26.30
CA LYS A 17 -18.23 15.89 -25.71
C LYS A 17 -16.94 15.07 -25.62
N THR A 18 -16.07 15.21 -26.61
CA THR A 18 -14.77 14.53 -26.66
C THR A 18 -13.88 14.94 -25.50
N VAL A 19 -13.82 16.23 -25.19
CA VAL A 19 -13.02 16.79 -24.09
C VAL A 19 -13.55 16.32 -22.73
N GLU A 20 -14.88 16.31 -22.53
CA GLU A 20 -15.46 15.83 -21.27
C GLU A 20 -15.19 14.33 -21.08
N ARG A 21 -15.34 13.53 -22.14
CA ARG A 21 -15.03 12.10 -22.11
C ARG A 21 -13.56 11.83 -21.81
N ASP A 22 -12.65 12.63 -22.37
CA ASP A 22 -11.22 12.51 -22.10
C ASP A 22 -10.92 12.87 -20.63
N PHE A 23 -11.52 13.93 -20.11
CA PHE A 23 -11.41 14.31 -18.70
C PHE A 23 -11.87 13.19 -17.76
N GLU A 24 -13.09 12.67 -17.99
CA GLU A 24 -13.68 11.57 -17.21
C GLU A 24 -12.79 10.32 -17.26
N ARG A 25 -12.25 9.98 -18.44
CA ARG A 25 -11.34 8.83 -18.60
C ARG A 25 -10.07 9.00 -17.77
N GLU A 26 -9.40 10.15 -17.85
CA GLU A 26 -8.13 10.37 -17.15
C GLU A 26 -8.34 10.47 -15.63
N TYR A 27 -9.41 11.14 -15.19
CA TYR A 27 -9.76 11.19 -13.77
C TYR A 27 -10.13 9.81 -13.23
N GLY A 28 -10.91 9.01 -13.98
CA GLY A 28 -11.27 7.65 -13.59
C GLY A 28 -10.06 6.73 -13.39
N LYS A 29 -9.04 6.83 -14.26
CA LYS A 29 -7.76 6.12 -14.06
C LYS A 29 -7.08 6.50 -12.74
N LEU A 30 -7.12 7.78 -12.37
CA LEU A 30 -6.52 8.27 -11.14
C LEU A 30 -7.29 7.83 -9.89
N GLN A 31 -8.62 7.80 -9.94
CA GLN A 31 -9.43 7.24 -8.86
C GLN A 31 -9.12 5.76 -8.64
N GLN A 32 -9.06 4.97 -9.71
CA GLN A 32 -8.67 3.57 -9.63
C GLN A 32 -7.27 3.39 -9.05
N LEU A 33 -6.31 4.24 -9.46
CA LEU A 33 -4.96 4.24 -8.92
C LEU A 33 -4.93 4.57 -7.43
N GLU A 34 -5.70 5.56 -6.97
CA GLU A 34 -5.82 5.95 -5.56
C GLU A 34 -6.28 4.75 -4.71
N ASP A 35 -7.33 4.06 -5.15
CA ASP A 35 -7.90 2.92 -4.43
C ASP A 35 -6.94 1.72 -4.40
N GLN A 36 -6.26 1.45 -5.52
CA GLN A 36 -5.24 0.39 -5.59
C GLN A 36 -4.07 0.68 -4.64
N ILE A 37 -3.61 1.93 -4.55
CA ILE A 37 -2.53 2.31 -3.63
C ILE A 37 -2.97 2.15 -2.18
N LYS A 38 -4.21 2.54 -1.82
CA LYS A 38 -4.76 2.34 -0.47
C LYS A 38 -4.79 0.86 -0.10
N LYS A 39 -5.24 0.00 -1.03
CA LYS A 39 -5.23 -1.46 -0.82
C LYS A 39 -3.81 -1.99 -0.63
N LEU A 40 -2.87 -1.58 -1.48
CA LEU A 40 -1.47 -1.99 -1.39
C LEU A 40 -0.82 -1.56 -0.07
N GLN A 41 -1.06 -0.34 0.40
CA GLN A 41 -0.58 0.13 1.70
C GLN A 41 -1.13 -0.71 2.85
N LYS A 42 -2.42 -1.03 2.82
CA LYS A 42 -3.06 -1.86 3.84
C LYS A 42 -2.46 -3.27 3.88
N ASP A 43 -2.30 -3.89 2.72
CA ASP A 43 -1.79 -5.26 2.64
C ASP A 43 -0.29 -5.33 2.99
N MET A 44 0.51 -4.34 2.57
CA MET A 44 1.91 -4.24 2.96
C MET A 44 2.08 -4.02 4.47
N LYS A 45 1.25 -3.16 5.09
CA LYS A 45 1.24 -2.98 6.54
C LYS A 45 0.95 -4.29 7.28
N LYS A 46 -0.06 -5.04 6.84
CA LYS A 46 -0.37 -6.36 7.42
C LYS A 46 0.78 -7.35 7.28
N SER A 47 1.45 -7.36 6.13
CA SER A 47 2.61 -8.23 5.92
C SER A 47 3.74 -7.90 6.90
N ILE A 48 4.05 -6.62 7.11
CA ILE A 48 5.05 -6.16 8.07
C ILE A 48 4.67 -6.59 9.50
N GLU A 49 3.40 -6.41 9.89
CA GLU A 49 2.91 -6.80 11.21
C GLU A 49 3.01 -8.32 11.42
N ALA A 50 2.70 -9.13 10.40
CA ALA A 50 2.82 -10.58 10.45
C ALA A 50 4.29 -11.03 10.59
N ASP A 51 5.20 -10.42 9.82
CA ASP A 51 6.64 -10.70 9.90
C ASP A 51 7.20 -10.42 11.30
N LEU A 52 6.81 -9.29 11.90
CA LEU A 52 7.22 -8.93 13.26
C LEU A 52 6.63 -9.89 14.30
N ALA A 53 5.36 -10.25 14.18
CA ALA A 53 4.69 -11.16 15.11
C ALA A 53 5.33 -12.56 15.08
N MET A 54 5.61 -13.09 13.89
CA MET A 54 6.26 -14.39 13.72
C MET A 54 7.66 -14.38 14.34
N SER A 55 8.47 -13.36 14.04
CA SER A 55 9.83 -13.22 14.56
C SER A 55 9.87 -13.15 16.09
N LYS A 56 8.98 -12.35 16.68
CA LYS A 56 8.85 -12.23 18.13
C LYS A 56 8.44 -13.57 18.78
N SER A 57 7.51 -14.29 18.18
CA SER A 57 7.12 -15.62 18.67
C SER A 57 8.26 -16.63 18.58
N ALA A 58 9.04 -16.61 17.50
CA ALA A 58 10.19 -17.50 17.32
C ALA A 58 11.27 -17.26 18.39
N VAL A 59 11.62 -15.99 18.68
CA VAL A 59 12.54 -15.63 19.77
C VAL A 59 12.00 -16.05 21.12
N ARG A 60 10.69 -15.88 21.36
CA ARG A 60 10.09 -16.29 22.63
C ARG A 60 10.19 -17.80 22.84
N ILE A 61 9.90 -18.59 21.81
CA ILE A 61 10.00 -20.06 21.89
C ILE A 61 11.42 -20.49 22.27
N SER A 62 12.44 -19.92 21.64
CA SER A 62 13.83 -20.29 21.96
C SER A 62 14.25 -19.85 23.35
N SER A 63 13.84 -18.65 23.78
CA SER A 63 14.16 -18.14 25.12
C SER A 63 13.43 -18.90 26.23
N ASP A 64 12.17 -19.27 26.02
CA ASP A 64 11.39 -20.09 26.96
C ASP A 64 11.98 -21.51 27.09
N LEU A 65 12.50 -22.08 25.99
CA LEU A 65 13.21 -23.36 26.01
C LEU A 65 14.53 -23.26 26.78
N LEU A 66 15.34 -22.22 26.52
CA LEU A 66 16.61 -22.00 27.22
C LEU A 66 16.43 -21.78 28.72
N GLY A 67 15.35 -21.09 29.12
CA GLY A 67 15.02 -20.87 30.53
C GLY A 67 14.42 -22.08 31.24
N ASN A 68 14.23 -23.22 30.55
CA ASN A 68 13.67 -24.42 31.15
C ASN A 68 14.75 -25.17 31.96
N PRO A 69 14.54 -25.41 33.27
CA PRO A 69 15.50 -26.15 34.11
C PRO A 69 15.84 -27.55 33.60
N LEU A 70 14.98 -28.14 32.76
CA LEU A 70 15.26 -29.43 32.11
C LEU A 70 16.48 -29.39 31.18
N CYS A 71 16.93 -28.21 30.75
CA CYS A 71 18.13 -28.07 29.93
C CYS A 71 19.42 -28.06 30.75
N GLU A 72 19.39 -27.71 32.03
CA GLU A 72 20.60 -27.56 32.86
C GLU A 72 21.40 -28.86 33.13
N PRO A 73 20.78 -30.05 33.29
CA PRO A 73 21.50 -31.28 33.61
C PRO A 73 22.36 -31.82 32.46
N ASP A 74 22.04 -31.46 31.21
CA ASP A 74 22.70 -31.97 30.01
C ASP A 74 23.43 -30.82 29.31
N ALA A 75 24.76 -30.83 29.40
CA ALA A 75 25.61 -29.76 28.89
C ALA A 75 25.53 -29.62 27.36
N ASP A 76 25.43 -30.74 26.65
CA ASP A 76 25.37 -30.75 25.17
C ASP A 76 24.01 -30.24 24.71
N PHE A 77 22.92 -30.68 25.37
CA PHE A 77 21.59 -30.14 25.12
C PHE A 77 21.48 -28.65 25.45
N LEU A 78 22.03 -28.20 26.58
CA LEU A 78 22.08 -26.78 26.94
C LEU A 78 22.81 -25.96 25.88
N GLN A 79 23.92 -26.48 25.34
CA GLN A 79 24.67 -25.84 24.27
C GLN A 79 23.84 -25.73 22.98
N MET A 80 23.15 -26.80 22.58
CA MET A 80 22.25 -26.80 21.42
C MET A 80 21.13 -25.76 21.54
N VAL A 81 20.46 -25.72 22.71
CA VAL A 81 19.37 -24.77 22.97
C VAL A 81 19.89 -23.32 23.01
N THR A 82 21.09 -23.09 23.57
CA THR A 82 21.75 -21.79 23.57
C THR A 82 22.08 -21.31 22.16
N ALA A 83 22.56 -22.21 21.30
CA ALA A 83 22.84 -21.92 19.89
C ALA A 83 21.56 -21.55 19.13
N LEU A 84 20.45 -22.30 19.35
CA LEU A 84 19.14 -21.98 18.79
C LEU A 84 18.64 -20.59 19.20
N ASP A 85 18.71 -20.24 20.50
CA ASP A 85 18.27 -18.93 20.99
C ASP A 85 19.09 -17.79 20.41
N THR A 86 20.40 -17.98 20.30
CA THR A 86 21.30 -17.02 19.64
C THR A 86 20.95 -16.83 18.17
N ALA A 87 20.69 -17.92 17.45
CA ALA A 87 20.28 -17.89 16.04
C ALA A 87 18.94 -17.17 15.85
N MET A 88 17.95 -17.44 16.69
CA MET A 88 16.64 -16.78 16.64
C MET A 88 16.73 -15.28 16.90
N LYS A 89 17.50 -14.85 17.91
CA LYS A 89 17.75 -13.42 18.19
C LYS A 89 18.46 -12.72 17.03
N ARG A 90 19.43 -13.39 16.40
CA ARG A 90 20.10 -12.88 15.20
C ARG A 90 19.13 -12.75 14.02
N MET A 91 18.24 -13.72 13.83
CA MET A 91 17.22 -13.64 12.79
C MET A 91 16.20 -12.53 13.03
N ASP A 92 15.84 -12.28 14.28
CA ASP A 92 14.98 -11.14 14.62
C ASP A 92 15.63 -9.80 14.25
N ALA A 93 16.92 -9.63 14.53
CA ALA A 93 17.65 -8.43 14.12
C ALA A 93 17.64 -8.22 12.60
N PHE A 94 17.87 -9.27 11.81
CA PHE A 94 17.76 -9.20 10.35
C PHE A 94 16.34 -8.90 9.86
N ASN A 95 15.32 -9.46 10.53
CA ASN A 95 13.93 -9.19 10.20
C ASN A 95 13.56 -7.73 10.51
N GLN A 96 14.03 -7.17 11.63
CA GLN A 96 13.84 -5.76 11.96
C GLN A 96 14.49 -4.85 10.92
N GLU A 97 15.70 -5.15 10.45
CA GLU A 97 16.35 -4.38 9.40
C GLU A 97 15.57 -4.46 8.08
N LYS A 98 15.12 -5.65 7.67
CA LYS A 98 14.22 -5.83 6.51
C LYS A 98 12.97 -4.96 6.63
N VAL A 99 12.28 -5.02 7.77
CA VAL A 99 11.07 -4.23 8.04
C VAL A 99 11.35 -2.73 7.95
N ASN A 100 12.44 -2.26 8.55
CA ASN A 100 12.85 -0.86 8.49
C ASN A 100 13.12 -0.40 7.06
N GLN A 101 13.78 -1.24 6.25
CA GLN A 101 14.01 -0.96 4.84
C GLN A 101 12.71 -0.92 4.04
N VAL A 102 11.80 -1.87 4.23
CA VAL A 102 10.49 -1.89 3.56
C VAL A 102 9.65 -0.67 3.96
N GLN A 103 9.70 -0.25 5.23
CA GLN A 103 9.01 0.96 5.68
C GLN A 103 9.50 2.20 4.93
N LYS A 104 10.83 2.38 4.84
CA LYS A 104 11.44 3.55 4.19
C LYS A 104 11.31 3.55 2.67
N THR A 105 11.42 2.37 2.05
CA THR A 105 11.56 2.25 0.58
C THR A 105 10.26 1.89 -0.14
N VAL A 106 9.24 1.42 0.58
CA VAL A 106 7.93 1.05 0.01
C VAL A 106 6.81 1.84 0.65
N MET A 107 6.66 1.75 1.97
CA MET A 107 5.52 2.38 2.65
C MET A 107 5.56 3.91 2.59
N ASP A 108 6.72 4.51 2.81
CA ASP A 108 6.84 5.97 2.77
C ASP A 108 6.62 6.55 1.37
N PRO A 109 7.18 5.99 0.28
CA PRO A 109 6.83 6.37 -1.08
C PRO A 109 5.34 6.22 -1.38
N LEU A 110 4.71 5.10 -1.00
CA LEU A 110 3.26 4.92 -1.18
C LEU A 110 2.48 6.04 -0.49
N LYS A 111 2.83 6.40 0.77
CA LYS A 111 2.17 7.49 1.51
C LYS A 111 2.37 8.85 0.83
N ARG A 112 3.59 9.15 0.38
CA ARG A 112 3.92 10.41 -0.32
C ARG A 112 3.12 10.52 -1.61
N TYR A 113 3.07 9.48 -2.43
CA TYR A 113 2.25 9.48 -3.64
C TYR A 113 0.76 9.66 -3.32
N SER A 114 0.24 8.95 -2.31
CA SER A 114 -1.14 9.09 -1.86
C SER A 114 -1.51 10.51 -1.40
N SER A 115 -0.58 11.26 -0.83
CA SER A 115 -0.84 12.61 -0.33
C SER A 115 -1.17 13.64 -1.43
N VAL A 116 -0.94 13.32 -2.70
CA VAL A 116 -1.24 14.21 -3.83
C VAL A 116 -2.74 14.19 -4.18
N PHE A 117 -3.41 13.04 -4.00
CA PHE A 117 -4.80 12.85 -4.42
C PHE A 117 -5.80 13.83 -3.79
N PRO A 118 -5.74 14.18 -2.49
CA PRO A 118 -6.64 15.17 -1.91
C PRO A 118 -6.61 16.53 -2.63
N SER A 119 -5.41 16.98 -3.02
CA SER A 119 -5.25 18.25 -3.76
C SER A 119 -5.81 18.15 -5.18
N LEU A 120 -5.52 17.04 -5.87
CA LEU A 120 -6.08 16.73 -7.19
C LEU A 120 -7.63 16.72 -7.15
N ASN A 121 -8.22 16.00 -6.21
CA ASN A 121 -9.67 15.89 -6.06
C ASN A 121 -10.32 17.26 -5.79
N MET A 122 -9.64 18.12 -5.01
CA MET A 122 -10.07 19.50 -4.80
C MET A 122 -9.96 20.35 -6.07
N ALA A 123 -8.93 20.18 -6.89
CA ALA A 123 -8.80 20.88 -8.17
C ALA A 123 -9.90 20.46 -9.16
N VAL A 124 -10.22 19.18 -9.24
CA VAL A 124 -11.34 18.65 -10.03
C VAL A 124 -12.66 19.25 -9.58
N LYS A 125 -12.94 19.25 -8.26
CA LYS A 125 -14.13 19.89 -7.70
C LYS A 125 -14.23 21.38 -8.04
N ARG A 126 -13.12 22.11 -7.99
CA ARG A 126 -13.08 23.54 -8.38
C ARG A 126 -13.35 23.74 -9.88
N ARG A 127 -12.86 22.84 -10.74
CA ARG A 127 -13.17 22.85 -12.18
C ARG A 127 -14.65 22.59 -12.45
N GLU A 128 -15.27 21.64 -11.74
CA GLU A 128 -16.71 21.36 -11.85
C GLU A 128 -17.57 22.55 -11.38
N GLN A 129 -17.20 23.20 -10.28
CA GLN A 129 -17.87 24.41 -9.79
C GLN A 129 -17.78 25.56 -10.81
N ALA A 130 -16.60 25.79 -11.39
CA ALA A 130 -16.41 26.79 -12.45
C ALA A 130 -17.23 26.45 -13.70
N LEU A 131 -17.33 25.17 -14.08
CA LEU A 131 -18.16 24.72 -15.19
C LEU A 131 -19.65 24.95 -14.94
N GLN A 132 -20.13 24.71 -13.72
CA GLN A 132 -21.52 24.94 -13.35
C GLN A 132 -21.87 26.44 -13.43
N GLU A 133 -20.98 27.29 -12.92
CA GLU A 133 -21.16 28.74 -12.98
C GLU A 133 -21.08 29.27 -14.41
N TYR A 134 -20.16 28.74 -15.22
CA TYR A 134 -20.11 29.03 -16.65
C TYR A 134 -21.44 28.65 -17.34
N LYS A 135 -21.96 27.43 -17.12
CA LYS A 135 -23.26 27.01 -17.67
C LYS A 135 -24.40 27.97 -17.29
N ARG A 136 -24.42 28.45 -16.06
CA ARG A 136 -25.43 29.40 -15.56
C ARG A 136 -25.35 30.75 -16.28
N LEU A 137 -24.16 31.34 -16.37
CA LEU A 137 -23.96 32.64 -17.04
C LEU A 137 -24.13 32.55 -18.56
N GLN A 138 -23.69 31.45 -19.18
CA GLN A 138 -23.91 31.20 -20.60
C GLN A 138 -25.41 31.15 -20.94
N THR A 139 -26.21 30.47 -20.10
CA THR A 139 -27.67 30.42 -20.25
C THR A 139 -28.29 31.83 -20.12
N LYS A 140 -27.75 32.68 -19.22
CA LYS A 140 -28.18 34.08 -19.06
C LYS A 140 -27.86 34.90 -20.32
N VAL A 141 -26.69 34.71 -20.94
CA VAL A 141 -26.31 35.36 -22.20
C VAL A 141 -27.24 34.92 -23.33
N GLU A 142 -27.42 33.61 -23.53
CA GLU A 142 -28.30 33.05 -24.57
C GLU A 142 -29.73 33.60 -24.45
N LYS A 143 -30.26 33.68 -23.21
CA LYS A 143 -31.58 34.27 -22.94
C LYS A 143 -31.70 35.74 -23.37
N TYR A 144 -30.63 36.54 -23.30
CA TYR A 144 -30.66 37.92 -23.77
C TYR A 144 -30.39 38.04 -25.29
N GLU A 145 -29.65 37.09 -25.88
CA GLU A 145 -29.43 37.02 -27.33
C GLU A 145 -30.70 36.69 -28.11
N GLU A 146 -31.59 35.88 -27.53
CA GLU A 146 -32.89 35.51 -28.13
C GLU A 146 -33.96 36.62 -28.06
N LYS A 147 -33.72 37.71 -27.32
CA LYS A 147 -34.68 38.82 -27.15
C LYS A 147 -34.55 39.87 -28.25
N ASP A 148 -35.61 40.67 -28.41
CA ASP A 148 -35.62 41.81 -29.34
C ASP A 148 -34.49 42.80 -29.07
N LYS A 149 -33.89 43.31 -30.15
CA LYS A 149 -32.71 44.20 -30.15
C LYS A 149 -33.04 45.65 -29.76
N THR A 150 -33.76 45.81 -28.66
CA THR A 150 -33.97 47.12 -28.03
C THR A 150 -32.69 47.59 -27.33
N GLY A 151 -32.49 48.90 -27.21
CA GLY A 151 -31.30 49.46 -26.54
C GLY A 151 -31.09 48.92 -25.12
N ALA A 152 -32.18 48.74 -24.36
CA ALA A 152 -32.12 48.17 -23.02
C ALA A 152 -31.71 46.67 -23.01
N MET A 153 -32.11 45.88 -24.00
CA MET A 153 -31.67 44.48 -24.10
C MET A 153 -30.21 44.38 -24.57
N ILE A 154 -29.77 45.28 -25.46
CA ILE A 154 -28.36 45.35 -25.89
C ILE A 154 -27.45 45.64 -24.69
N ALA A 155 -27.82 46.59 -23.83
CA ALA A 155 -27.06 46.91 -22.61
C ALA A 155 -26.99 45.70 -21.65
N LYS A 156 -28.12 45.01 -21.42
CA LYS A 156 -28.15 43.80 -20.57
C LYS A 156 -27.34 42.64 -21.14
N LEU A 157 -27.37 42.46 -22.46
CA LEU A 157 -26.55 41.45 -23.14
C LEU A 157 -25.06 41.76 -22.98
N HIS A 158 -24.67 43.02 -23.15
CA HIS A 158 -23.29 43.44 -22.94
C HIS A 158 -22.84 43.15 -21.50
N GLN A 159 -23.60 43.56 -20.50
CA GLN A 159 -23.29 43.28 -19.09
C GLN A 159 -23.19 41.78 -18.80
N ALA A 160 -24.11 40.95 -19.31
CA ALA A 160 -24.06 39.51 -19.13
C ALA A 160 -22.81 38.87 -19.77
N ARG A 161 -22.34 39.41 -20.91
CA ARG A 161 -21.09 38.97 -21.54
C ARG A 161 -19.85 39.38 -20.74
N GLU A 162 -19.84 40.58 -20.17
CA GLU A 162 -18.78 41.04 -19.28
C GLU A 162 -18.69 40.18 -18.02
N GLU A 163 -19.82 39.84 -17.39
CA GLU A 163 -19.88 38.92 -16.25
C GLU A 163 -19.40 37.51 -16.60
N LEU A 164 -19.74 37.03 -17.80
CA LEU A 164 -19.39 35.69 -18.26
C LEU A 164 -17.89 35.52 -18.52
N ARG A 165 -17.23 36.55 -19.08
CA ARG A 165 -15.85 36.48 -19.54
C ARG A 165 -14.86 35.93 -18.50
N PRO A 166 -14.75 36.48 -17.27
CA PRO A 166 -13.79 35.99 -16.29
C PRO A 166 -14.09 34.56 -15.82
N VAL A 167 -15.38 34.17 -15.73
CA VAL A 167 -15.77 32.80 -15.35
C VAL A 167 -15.39 31.79 -16.43
N ARG A 168 -15.58 32.15 -17.69
CA ARG A 168 -15.15 31.33 -18.83
C ARG A 168 -13.64 31.14 -18.82
N GLU A 169 -12.88 32.22 -18.69
CA GLU A 169 -11.42 32.18 -18.65
C GLU A 169 -10.90 31.30 -17.50
N ASP A 170 -11.51 31.44 -16.32
CA ASP A 170 -11.19 30.64 -15.14
C ASP A 170 -11.47 29.14 -15.32
N PHE A 171 -12.65 28.79 -15.85
CA PHE A 171 -12.98 27.39 -16.18
C PHE A 171 -12.00 26.82 -17.21
N GLU A 172 -11.75 27.55 -18.30
CA GLU A 172 -10.88 27.09 -19.37
C GLU A 172 -9.45 26.89 -18.88
N ALA A 173 -8.94 27.77 -18.01
CA ALA A 173 -7.63 27.62 -17.39
C ALA A 173 -7.55 26.36 -16.53
N LYS A 174 -8.50 26.16 -15.61
CA LYS A 174 -8.57 24.96 -14.75
C LYS A 174 -8.71 23.67 -15.57
N ASN A 175 -9.55 23.70 -16.61
CA ASN A 175 -9.78 22.56 -17.47
C ASN A 175 -8.55 22.17 -18.27
N ARG A 176 -7.84 23.15 -18.87
CA ARG A 176 -6.58 22.91 -19.58
C ARG A 176 -5.50 22.36 -18.65
N GLN A 177 -5.36 22.95 -17.46
CA GLN A 177 -4.39 22.50 -16.47
C GLN A 177 -4.61 21.03 -16.09
N LEU A 178 -5.84 20.64 -15.72
CA LEU A 178 -6.13 19.27 -15.32
C LEU A 178 -5.96 18.26 -16.46
N LEU A 179 -6.35 18.63 -17.69
CA LEU A 179 -6.16 17.76 -18.87
C LEU A 179 -4.68 17.53 -19.21
N ASP A 180 -3.81 18.47 -18.84
CA ASP A 180 -2.35 18.34 -19.01
C ASP A 180 -1.70 17.57 -17.84
N GLU A 181 -2.08 17.88 -16.60
CA GLU A 181 -1.44 17.34 -15.40
C GLU A 181 -1.89 15.92 -15.05
N MET A 182 -3.17 15.58 -15.19
CA MET A 182 -3.70 14.26 -14.81
C MET A 182 -3.01 13.10 -15.56
N PRO A 183 -2.84 13.15 -16.90
CA PRO A 183 -2.14 12.10 -17.63
C PRO A 183 -0.66 11.99 -17.23
N LYS A 184 0.01 13.12 -17.01
CA LYS A 184 1.41 13.16 -16.57
C LYS A 184 1.56 12.51 -15.21
N PHE A 185 0.69 12.86 -14.26
CA PHE A 185 0.67 12.26 -12.94
C PHE A 185 0.42 10.75 -13.03
N TYR A 186 -0.58 10.31 -13.80
CA TYR A 186 -0.84 8.88 -14.00
C TYR A 186 0.39 8.16 -14.59
N ASN A 187 1.04 8.72 -15.61
CA ASN A 187 2.22 8.11 -16.23
C ASN A 187 3.44 8.05 -15.30
N SER A 188 3.59 9.02 -14.40
CA SER A 188 4.69 9.05 -13.42
C SER A 188 4.68 7.87 -12.45
N ARG A 189 3.55 7.15 -12.29
CA ARG A 189 3.41 6.02 -11.36
C ARG A 189 4.49 4.95 -11.56
N THR A 190 4.88 4.70 -12.80
CA THR A 190 5.85 3.64 -13.13
C THR A 190 7.23 4.01 -12.59
N ASP A 191 7.69 5.21 -12.90
CA ASP A 191 9.00 5.69 -12.46
C ASP A 191 9.05 5.88 -10.94
N PHE A 192 7.90 6.25 -10.35
CA PHE A 192 7.78 6.42 -8.92
C PHE A 192 7.82 5.08 -8.16
N PHE A 193 7.08 4.06 -8.60
CA PHE A 193 6.97 2.79 -7.85
C PHE A 193 8.02 1.74 -8.22
N LYS A 194 8.63 1.81 -9.41
CA LYS A 194 9.65 0.84 -9.83
C LYS A 194 10.82 0.72 -8.83
N PRO A 195 11.41 1.82 -8.30
CA PRO A 195 12.44 1.72 -7.26
C PRO A 195 11.94 1.08 -5.96
N SER A 196 10.69 1.32 -5.57
CA SER A 196 10.08 0.71 -4.38
C SER A 196 9.94 -0.80 -4.54
N PHE A 197 9.46 -1.28 -5.69
CA PHE A 197 9.37 -2.72 -5.96
C PHE A 197 10.74 -3.39 -6.02
N GLN A 198 11.73 -2.75 -6.64
CA GLN A 198 13.10 -3.26 -6.66
C GLN A 198 13.70 -3.34 -5.27
N SER A 199 13.48 -2.31 -4.44
CA SER A 199 13.95 -2.29 -3.05
C SER A 199 13.29 -3.37 -2.20
N LEU A 200 11.98 -3.59 -2.39
CA LEU A 200 11.25 -4.67 -1.73
C LEU A 200 11.86 -6.04 -2.04
N ILE A 201 12.07 -6.36 -3.31
CA ILE A 201 12.66 -7.64 -3.73
C ILE A 201 14.05 -7.80 -3.13
N ARG A 202 14.89 -6.75 -3.17
CA ARG A 202 16.23 -6.79 -2.58
C ARG A 202 16.21 -7.04 -1.08
N ALA A 203 15.33 -6.36 -0.33
CA ALA A 203 15.18 -6.58 1.11
C ALA A 203 14.80 -8.04 1.43
N GLN A 204 13.91 -8.63 0.63
CA GLN A 204 13.54 -10.05 0.77
C GLN A 204 14.75 -10.97 0.50
N VAL A 205 15.48 -10.75 -0.60
CA VAL A 205 16.65 -11.55 -0.95
C VAL A 205 17.70 -11.52 0.15
N VAL A 206 18.03 -10.32 0.67
CA VAL A 206 18.99 -10.16 1.76
C VAL A 206 18.54 -10.95 2.98
N TYR A 207 17.28 -10.77 3.42
CA TYR A 207 16.76 -11.47 4.59
C TYR A 207 16.79 -12.99 4.46
N TYR A 208 16.29 -13.53 3.35
CA TYR A 208 16.26 -14.99 3.15
C TYR A 208 17.65 -15.61 2.95
N THR A 209 18.60 -14.85 2.40
CA THR A 209 20.00 -15.28 2.31
C THR A 209 20.62 -15.41 3.69
N GLU A 210 20.45 -14.41 4.55
CA GLU A 210 20.94 -14.47 5.93
C GLU A 210 20.22 -15.56 6.74
N MET A 211 18.90 -15.74 6.54
CA MET A 211 18.12 -16.84 7.13
C MET A 211 18.71 -18.22 6.78
N SER A 212 18.96 -18.45 5.49
CA SER A 212 19.54 -19.70 5.01
C SER A 212 20.92 -19.94 5.60
N ARG A 213 21.74 -18.89 5.73
CA ARG A 213 23.08 -18.98 6.32
C ARG A 213 23.01 -19.31 7.80
N VAL A 214 22.24 -18.55 8.57
CA VAL A 214 22.12 -18.70 10.03
C VAL A 214 21.62 -20.09 10.39
N PHE A 215 20.58 -20.59 9.71
CA PHE A 215 20.08 -21.93 9.98
C PHE A 215 20.94 -23.06 9.39
N GLY A 216 21.66 -22.80 8.29
CA GLY A 216 22.66 -23.74 7.79
C GLY A 216 23.80 -23.93 8.79
N ASP A 217 24.32 -22.84 9.34
CA ASP A 217 25.36 -22.86 10.37
C ASP A 217 24.86 -23.58 11.65
N LEU A 218 23.59 -23.32 12.06
CA LEU A 218 22.98 -23.99 13.21
C LEU A 218 22.80 -25.50 12.97
N ALA A 219 22.32 -25.91 11.80
CA ALA A 219 22.12 -27.31 11.48
C ALA A 219 23.43 -28.11 11.57
N GLN A 220 24.54 -27.55 11.08
CA GLN A 220 25.87 -28.17 11.18
C GLN A 220 26.36 -28.32 12.62
N GLN A 221 25.93 -27.45 13.54
CA GLN A 221 26.31 -27.52 14.96
C GLN A 221 25.51 -28.57 15.73
N VAL A 222 24.32 -28.94 15.25
CA VAL A 222 23.39 -29.86 15.91
C VAL A 222 23.46 -31.28 15.30
N ASP A 223 24.18 -31.44 14.18
CA ASP A 223 24.32 -32.72 13.49
C ASP A 223 25.34 -33.62 14.22
N GLU A 224 24.92 -34.22 15.33
CA GLU A 224 25.61 -35.34 15.97
C GLU A 224 25.09 -36.69 15.46
N VAL A 225 25.93 -37.72 15.52
CA VAL A 225 25.53 -39.11 15.22
C VAL A 225 24.46 -39.54 16.22
N GLN A 226 23.20 -39.49 15.81
CA GLN A 226 22.11 -39.96 16.64
C GLN A 226 22.09 -41.49 16.67
N LEU A 227 21.91 -42.05 17.87
CA LEU A 227 21.52 -43.46 18.04
C LEU A 227 20.26 -43.74 17.21
N SER A 228 20.20 -44.90 16.56
CA SER A 228 18.98 -45.36 15.91
C SER A 228 17.83 -45.48 16.92
N ASP A 229 16.59 -45.41 16.44
CA ASP A 229 15.41 -45.54 17.31
C ASP A 229 15.46 -46.83 18.16
N ALA A 230 15.97 -47.92 17.59
CA ALA A 230 16.16 -49.21 18.28
C ALA A 230 17.20 -49.14 19.39
N GLU A 231 18.32 -48.44 19.16
CA GLU A 231 19.36 -48.24 20.19
C GLU A 231 18.85 -47.34 21.32
N ARG A 232 18.07 -46.29 21.00
CA ARG A 232 17.44 -45.43 22.02
C ARG A 232 16.41 -46.19 22.85
N GLU A 233 15.60 -47.04 22.22
CA GLU A 233 14.59 -47.85 22.90
C GLU A 233 15.27 -48.84 23.85
N GLN A 234 16.32 -49.52 23.39
CA GLN A 234 17.09 -50.44 24.22
C GLN A 234 17.74 -49.74 25.42
N GLU A 235 18.32 -48.55 25.23
CA GLU A 235 18.94 -47.79 26.32
C GLU A 235 17.90 -47.29 27.34
N ASN A 236 16.74 -46.84 26.87
CA ASN A 236 15.63 -46.43 27.73
C ASN A 236 15.06 -47.61 28.54
N GLU A 237 14.86 -48.77 27.91
CA GLU A 237 14.43 -49.98 28.61
C GLU A 237 15.45 -50.42 29.66
N ALA A 238 16.74 -50.34 29.36
CA ALA A 238 17.80 -50.66 30.31
C ALA A 238 17.78 -49.73 31.53
N ARG A 239 17.66 -48.41 31.32
CA ARG A 239 17.52 -47.42 32.42
C ARG A 239 16.25 -47.64 33.26
N LEU A 240 15.13 -47.99 32.61
CA LEU A 240 13.89 -48.31 33.31
C LEU A 240 13.98 -49.62 34.11
N ALA A 241 14.69 -50.63 33.59
CA ALA A 241 14.95 -51.88 34.30
C ALA A 241 15.84 -51.65 35.53
N GLU A 242 16.86 -50.82 35.42
CA GLU A 242 17.72 -50.43 36.55
C GLU A 242 16.90 -49.75 37.65
N LEU A 243 16.03 -48.80 37.30
CA LEU A 243 15.12 -48.15 38.26
C LEU A 243 14.18 -49.14 38.95
N ARG A 244 13.67 -50.14 38.23
CA ARG A 244 12.82 -51.21 38.79
C ARG A 244 13.59 -52.16 39.71
N SER A 245 14.90 -52.28 39.52
CA SER A 245 15.77 -53.17 40.30
C SER A 245 16.24 -52.56 41.63
N LEU A 246 16.08 -51.24 41.81
CA LEU A 246 16.35 -50.58 43.09
C LEU A 246 15.30 -51.05 44.11
N SER A 247 15.70 -51.97 45.00
CA SER A 247 14.87 -52.39 46.13
C SER A 247 14.62 -51.20 47.06
N ILE A 248 13.34 -50.85 47.24
CA ILE A 248 12.90 -49.74 48.11
C ILE A 248 12.46 -50.26 49.50
N VAL A 249 12.65 -51.55 49.76
CA VAL A 249 12.31 -52.19 51.03
C VAL A 249 13.58 -52.76 51.62
N ALA A 250 13.81 -52.52 52.92
CA ALA A 250 14.95 -53.09 53.62
C ALA A 250 14.81 -54.62 53.64
N ASP A 251 15.89 -55.32 53.33
CA ASP A 251 15.94 -56.77 53.55
C ASP A 251 15.85 -57.02 55.07
N ASP A 252 14.78 -57.68 55.50
CA ASP A 252 14.46 -58.04 56.89
C ASP A 252 15.53 -58.95 57.54
#